data_AF-A0A7J8QHJ7-F1
#
_entry.id   AF-A0A7J8QHJ7-F1
#
_cell.length_a   1.000
_cell.length_b   1.000
_cell.length_c   1.000
_cell.angle_alpha   90.00
_cell.angle_beta   90.00
_cell.angle_gamma   90.00
#
_symmetry.space_group_name_H-M   'P 1'
#
loop_
_entity.id
_entity.type
_entity.pdbx_description
1 polymer ?
#
loop_
_entity_poly.entity_id
_entity_poly.type
_entity_poly.pdbx_seq_one_letter_code
_entity_poly.pdbx_strand_id
1 'polypeptide(L)'
;MTGIAAIARDSNGKILDEINALVRTKSVQVPEALALRLGSVLAKRWQWESIIFESDNKELIRSVKNKSFNCWGSLAIEQDIVSLLNSVSACLDC
;
A
#
# COMPACT_ATOMS: atom_id res chain seq x y z
N MET A 1 -15.03 -0.20 13.46
CA MET A 1 -13.60 0.13 13.29
C MET A 1 -13.01 -0.96 12.43
N THR A 2 -12.10 -0.62 11.53
CA THR A 2 -11.46 -1.57 10.61
C THR A 2 -9.97 -1.60 10.90
N GLY A 3 -9.38 -2.79 11.01
CA GLY A 3 -7.94 -2.96 11.14
C GLY A 3 -7.28 -2.93 9.77
N ILE A 4 -6.12 -2.30 9.70
CA ILE A 4 -5.25 -2.31 8.53
C ILE A 4 -3.84 -2.70 8.97
N ALA A 5 -3.12 -3.42 8.13
CA ALA A 5 -1.75 -3.83 8.40
C ALA A 5 -0.95 -3.96 7.10
N ALA A 6 0.35 -3.80 7.20
CA ALA A 6 1.32 -4.15 6.18
C ALA A 6 2.49 -4.89 6.84
N ILE A 7 2.93 -5.96 6.20
CA ILE A 7 4.02 -6.82 6.66
C ILE A 7 5.11 -6.80 5.59
N ALA A 8 6.33 -6.50 6.00
CA ALA A 8 7.50 -6.60 5.13
C ALA A 8 8.23 -7.92 5.38
N ARG A 9 8.61 -8.58 4.29
CA ARG A 9 9.35 -9.84 4.31
C ARG A 9 10.58 -9.72 3.41
N ASP A 10 11.65 -10.42 3.78
CA ASP A 10 12.76 -10.65 2.85
C ASP A 10 12.40 -11.72 1.81
N SER A 11 13.31 -11.96 0.87
CA SER A 11 13.14 -12.95 -0.20
C SER A 11 13.04 -14.40 0.28
N ASN A 12 13.40 -14.68 1.54
CA ASN A 12 13.25 -16.01 2.15
C ASN A 12 11.92 -16.13 2.93
N GLY A 13 11.06 -15.11 2.86
CA GLY A 13 9.80 -15.05 3.58
C GLY A 13 9.94 -14.68 5.06
N LYS A 14 11.15 -14.33 5.54
CA LYS A 14 11.34 -13.90 6.92
C LYS A 14 10.76 -12.50 7.11
N ILE A 15 9.94 -12.32 8.13
CA ILE A 15 9.39 -11.01 8.49
C ILE A 15 10.52 -10.08 8.95
N LEU A 16 10.58 -8.89 8.36
CA LEU A 16 11.55 -7.85 8.68
C LEU A 16 10.92 -6.79 9.58
N ASP A 17 9.70 -6.36 9.26
CA ASP A 17 8.98 -5.33 10.01
C ASP A 17 7.47 -5.43 9.73
N GLU A 18 6.69 -4.84 10.63
CA GLU A 18 5.23 -4.82 10.59
C GLU A 18 4.71 -3.45 11.00
N ILE A 19 3.64 -2.99 10.35
CA ILE A 19 2.94 -1.78 10.74
C ILE A 19 1.44 -2.01 10.68
N ASN A 20 0.71 -1.56 11.69
CA ASN A 20 -0.74 -1.70 11.76
C ASN A 20 -1.40 -0.45 12.34
N ALA A 21 -2.70 -0.29 12.07
CA ALA A 21 -3.51 0.79 12.62
C ALA A 21 -5.01 0.39 12.66
N LEU A 22 -5.77 1.09 13.48
CA LEU A 22 -7.23 1.04 13.48
C LEU A 22 -7.78 2.28 12.82
N VAL A 23 -8.63 2.11 11.81
CA VAL A 23 -9.26 3.20 11.08
C VAL A 23 -10.77 3.21 11.28
N ARG A 24 -11.36 4.41 11.29
CA ARG A 24 -12.81 4.62 11.31
C ARG A 24 -13.25 5.10 9.95
N THR A 25 -13.96 4.26 9.24
CA THR A 25 -14.48 4.55 7.90
C THR A 25 -15.73 3.71 7.64
N LYS A 26 -16.59 4.20 6.74
CA LYS A 26 -17.77 3.49 6.23
C LYS A 26 -17.52 2.89 4.84
N SER A 27 -16.38 3.18 4.21
CA SER A 27 -15.98 2.66 2.90
C SER A 27 -15.07 1.45 3.08
N VAL A 28 -15.24 0.45 2.22
CA VAL A 28 -14.37 -0.75 2.16
C VAL A 28 -13.08 -0.46 1.40
N GLN A 29 -13.11 0.49 0.45
CA GLN A 29 -11.95 0.85 -0.39
C GLN A 29 -10.90 1.65 0.38
N VAL A 30 -11.34 2.49 1.33
CA VAL A 30 -10.44 3.34 2.12
C VAL A 30 -9.45 2.53 2.98
N PRO A 31 -9.87 1.51 3.75
CA PRO A 31 -8.96 0.63 4.48
C PRO A 31 -7.91 -0.04 3.60
N GLU A 32 -8.29 -0.52 2.42
CA GLU A 32 -7.38 -1.19 1.47
C GLU A 32 -6.31 -0.23 0.96
N ALA A 33 -6.72 0.97 0.53
CA ALA A 33 -5.79 2.01 0.12
C ALA A 33 -4.87 2.44 1.27
N LEU A 34 -5.39 2.53 2.51
CA LEU A 34 -4.56 2.85 3.67
C LEU A 34 -3.58 1.74 4.03
N ALA A 35 -3.94 0.46 3.87
CA ALA A 35 -3.04 -0.66 4.09
C ALA A 35 -1.87 -0.65 3.08
N LEU A 36 -2.16 -0.43 1.79
CA LEU A 36 -1.12 -0.29 0.77
C LEU A 36 -0.21 0.94 1.04
N ARG A 37 -0.81 2.05 1.49
CA ARG A 37 -0.07 3.23 1.92
C ARG A 37 0.82 2.96 3.13
N LEU A 38 0.37 2.19 4.11
CA LEU A 38 1.17 1.79 5.26
C LEU A 38 2.44 1.05 4.82
N GLY A 39 2.29 0.08 3.90
CA GLY A 39 3.44 -0.59 3.30
C GLY A 39 4.37 0.38 2.56
N SER A 40 3.80 1.33 1.81
CA SER A 40 4.58 2.33 1.05
C SER A 40 5.41 3.24 1.97
N VAL A 41 4.84 3.62 3.12
CA VAL A 41 5.55 4.37 4.17
C VAL A 41 6.65 3.52 4.80
N LEU A 42 6.38 2.23 5.05
CA LEU A 42 7.35 1.30 5.63
C LEU A 42 8.58 1.15 4.72
N ALA A 43 8.32 0.88 3.44
CA ALA A 43 9.30 0.82 2.37
C ALA A 43 10.20 2.06 2.31
N LYS A 44 9.58 3.24 2.30
CA LYS A 44 10.29 4.52 2.26
C LYS A 44 11.11 4.77 3.52
N ARG A 45 10.58 4.44 4.70
CA ARG A 45 11.29 4.59 5.99
C ARG A 45 12.60 3.81 6.01
N TRP A 46 12.58 2.58 5.48
CA TRP A 46 13.74 1.70 5.44
C TRP A 46 14.61 1.85 4.19
N GLN A 47 14.22 2.71 3.25
CA GLN A 47 14.94 2.96 2.00
C GLN A 47 15.22 1.68 1.20
N TRP A 48 14.27 0.76 1.14
CA TRP A 48 14.46 -0.47 0.35
C TRP A 48 14.49 -0.15 -1.16
N GLU A 49 15.47 -0.73 -1.86
CA GLU A 49 15.77 -0.42 -3.27
C GLU A 49 15.16 -1.42 -4.28
N SER A 50 14.41 -2.42 -3.82
CA SER A 50 13.68 -3.35 -4.67
C SER A 50 12.56 -4.00 -3.86
N ILE A 51 11.33 -3.58 -4.12
CA ILE A 51 10.16 -3.97 -3.31
C ILE A 51 9.06 -4.49 -4.23
N ILE A 52 8.42 -5.57 -3.80
CA ILE A 52 7.18 -6.06 -4.39
C ILE A 52 6.06 -5.76 -3.39
N PHE A 53 5.08 -4.96 -3.84
CA PHE A 53 3.87 -4.69 -3.08
C PHE A 53 2.79 -5.70 -3.44
N GLU A 54 2.28 -6.44 -2.46
CA GLU A 54 1.23 -7.44 -2.63
C GLU A 54 -0.07 -6.99 -1.94
N SER A 55 -1.21 -7.11 -2.62
CA SER A 55 -2.55 -6.91 -2.05
C SER A 55 -3.56 -7.76 -2.83
N ASP A 56 -4.51 -8.37 -2.12
CA ASP A 56 -5.62 -9.12 -2.72
C ASP A 56 -6.64 -8.21 -3.44
N ASN A 57 -6.59 -6.90 -3.20
CA ASN A 57 -7.41 -5.91 -3.89
C ASN A 57 -6.85 -5.57 -5.29
N LYS A 58 -7.16 -6.42 -6.26
CA LYS A 58 -6.75 -6.26 -7.67
C LYS A 58 -7.15 -4.93 -8.31
N GLU A 59 -8.30 -4.38 -7.92
CA GLU A 59 -8.78 -3.12 -8.49
C GLU A 59 -7.92 -1.95 -8.02
N LEU A 60 -7.56 -1.92 -6.74
CA LEU A 60 -6.66 -0.93 -6.16
C LEU A 60 -5.27 -1.03 -6.80
N ILE A 61 -4.69 -2.23 -6.88
CA ILE A 61 -3.38 -2.42 -7.52
C ILE A 61 -3.40 -1.93 -8.98
N ARG A 62 -4.45 -2.26 -9.74
CA ARG A 62 -4.62 -1.79 -11.12
C ARG A 62 -4.76 -0.27 -11.18
N SER A 63 -5.53 0.33 -10.28
CA SER A 63 -5.74 1.78 -10.18
C SER A 63 -4.41 2.52 -9.97
N VAL A 64 -3.61 2.06 -8.99
CA VAL A 64 -2.30 2.64 -8.67
C VAL A 64 -1.30 2.43 -9.81
N LYS A 65 -1.21 1.21 -10.37
CA LYS A 65 -0.32 0.89 -11.51
C LYS A 65 -0.59 1.81 -12.71
N ASN A 66 -1.87 1.96 -13.08
CA ASN A 66 -2.28 2.72 -14.26
C ASN A 66 -2.47 4.22 -13.97
N LYS A 67 -2.28 4.67 -12.72
CA LYS A 67 -2.58 6.04 -12.26
C LYS A 67 -4.00 6.48 -12.66
N SER A 68 -4.95 5.54 -12.57
CA SER A 68 -6.34 5.70 -13.04
C SER A 68 -7.30 5.49 -11.85
N PHE A 69 -7.51 6.57 -11.11
CA PHE A 69 -8.21 6.57 -9.83
C PHE A 69 -9.71 6.74 -10.02
N ASN A 70 -10.48 5.69 -9.75
CA ASN A 70 -11.92 5.69 -9.99
C ASN A 70 -12.77 5.88 -8.72
N CYS A 71 -12.16 5.80 -7.53
CA CYS A 71 -12.85 5.95 -6.26
C CYS A 71 -12.52 7.28 -5.58
N TRP A 72 -13.50 8.19 -5.52
CA TRP A 72 -13.34 9.49 -4.86
C TRP A 72 -12.94 9.40 -3.38
N GLY A 73 -13.40 8.35 -2.68
CA GLY A 73 -13.11 8.16 -1.25
C GLY A 73 -11.65 7.82 -0.94
N SER A 74 -10.94 7.19 -1.87
CA SER A 74 -9.53 6.81 -1.73
C SER A 74 -8.58 7.60 -2.62
N LEU A 75 -9.10 8.48 -3.48
CA LEU A 75 -8.32 9.24 -4.48
C LEU A 75 -7.04 9.88 -3.91
N ALA A 76 -7.16 10.66 -2.83
CA ALA A 76 -6.00 11.33 -2.23
C ALA A 76 -4.98 10.33 -1.65
N ILE A 77 -5.45 9.17 -1.18
CA ILE A 77 -4.62 8.11 -0.61
C ILE A 77 -3.85 7.40 -1.72
N GLU A 78 -4.52 7.09 -2.83
CA GLU A 78 -3.91 6.46 -4.00
C GLU A 78 -2.88 7.38 -4.68
N GLN A 79 -3.15 8.68 -4.74
CA GLN A 79 -2.19 9.68 -5.22
C GLN A 79 -0.94 9.74 -4.32
N ASP A 80 -1.12 9.69 -3.00
CA ASP A 80 0.00 9.65 -2.06
C ASP A 80 0.80 8.34 -2.18
N ILE A 81 0.14 7.20 -2.39
CA ILE A 81 0.82 5.93 -2.70
C ILE A 81 1.70 6.09 -3.94
N VAL A 82 1.17 6.62 -5.04
CA VAL A 82 1.98 6.82 -6.26
C VAL A 82 3.18 7.73 -6.00
N SER A 83 3.01 8.80 -5.20
CA SER A 83 4.13 9.67 -4.80
C SER A 83 5.19 8.91 -3.99
N LEU A 84 4.78 8.11 -3.01
CA LEU A 84 5.67 7.29 -2.18
C LEU A 84 6.40 6.25 -3.04
N LEU A 85 5.68 5.55 -3.92
CA LEU A 85 6.24 4.54 -4.81
C LEU A 85 7.19 5.12 -5.84
N ASN A 86 7.02 6.36 -6.30
CA ASN A 86 8.02 7.00 -7.16
C ASN A 86 9.31 7.37 -6.40
N SER A 87 9.26 7.45 -5.06
CA SER A 87 10.43 7.72 -4.23
C SER A 87 11.20 6.47 -3.81
N VAL A 88 10.71 5.29 -4.18
CA VAL A 88 11.36 3.99 -3.95
C VAL A 88 11.39 3.19 -5.26
N SER A 89 12.32 2.27 -5.46
CA SER A 89 12.31 1.42 -6.65
C SER A 89 11.38 0.23 -6.41
N ALA A 90 10.09 0.38 -6.75
CA ALA A 90 9.03 -0.57 -6.40
C ALA A 90 8.27 -1.14 -7.60
N CYS A 91 7.92 -2.43 -7.50
CA CYS A 91 6.95 -3.12 -8.34
C CYS A 91 5.67 -3.39 -7.54
N LEU A 92 4.53 -3.37 -8.20
CA LEU A 92 3.23 -3.72 -7.62
C LEU A 92 2.83 -5.09 -8.19
N ASP A 93 2.28 -5.99 -7.36
CA ASP A 93 1.78 -7.31 -7.76
C ASP A 93 0.44 -7.62 -7.07
N CYS A 94 -0.33 -8.52 -7.69
CA CYS A 94 -1.70 -8.89 -7.30
C CYS A 94 -1.76 -10.33 -6.78
#